data_AF-A0A7Y1V155-F1
#
_entry.id   AF-A0A7Y1V155-F1
#
_cell.length_a   1.000
_cell.length_b   1.000
_cell.length_c   1.000
_cell.angle_alpha   90.00
_cell.angle_beta   90.00
_cell.angle_gamma   90.00
#
_symmetry.space_group_name_H-M   'P 1'
#
loop_
_entity.id
_entity.type
_entity.pdbx_description
1 polymer ?
#
loop_
_entity_poly.entity_id
_entity_poly.type
_entity_poly.pdbx_seq_one_letter_code
_entity_poly.pdbx_strand_id
1 'polypeptide(L)'
;MNGHSVNWNSAEEAADSFLRAVRTGDDVLLWSLFSTQARQFIVERARRKGLTSETAADLLSDAADEDVRRGFIADLMAGVTKDLENVRVERIRLGDSRNEADSVTIDIVEVLVTGVGPELPPLPVASLVLSLEETSWRVDRLIPRPGQH
;
A
#
# COMPACT_ATOMS: atom_id res chain seq x y z
N MET A 1 -24.20 1.08 -5.16
CA MET A 1 -23.03 1.20 -6.07
C MET A 1 -22.44 -0.19 -6.21
N ASN A 2 -22.22 -0.66 -7.44
CA ASN A 2 -21.70 -2.01 -7.69
C ASN A 2 -20.26 -2.08 -7.21
N GLY A 3 -20.02 -2.73 -6.07
CA GLY A 3 -18.70 -3.11 -5.62
C GLY A 3 -18.12 -4.10 -6.60
N HIS A 4 -17.39 -3.62 -7.61
CA HIS A 4 -16.47 -4.47 -8.34
C HIS A 4 -15.39 -4.88 -7.34
N SER A 5 -15.54 -6.05 -6.73
CA SER A 5 -14.43 -6.75 -6.09
C SER A 5 -13.40 -7.02 -7.19
N VAL A 6 -12.46 -6.10 -7.34
CA VAL A 6 -11.32 -6.29 -8.23
C VAL A 6 -10.53 -7.47 -7.67
N ASN A 7 -10.39 -8.51 -8.47
CA ASN A 7 -9.56 -9.64 -8.14
C ASN A 7 -8.20 -9.43 -8.79
N TRP A 8 -7.14 -9.35 -7.99
CA TRP A 8 -5.77 -9.24 -8.49
C TRP A 8 -5.18 -10.63 -8.63
N ASN A 9 -4.98 -11.06 -9.88
CA ASN A 9 -4.62 -12.44 -10.21
C ASN A 9 -3.12 -12.72 -10.00
N SER A 10 -2.32 -11.68 -9.71
CA SER A 10 -0.89 -11.79 -9.40
C SER A 10 -0.47 -10.78 -8.33
N ALA A 11 0.63 -11.09 -7.63
CA ALA A 11 1.21 -10.19 -6.65
C ALA A 11 1.72 -8.89 -7.30
N GLU A 12 2.26 -8.98 -8.51
CA GLU A 12 2.72 -7.84 -9.30
C GLU A 12 1.57 -6.91 -9.68
N GLU A 13 0.41 -7.45 -10.08
CA GLU A 13 -0.78 -6.65 -10.42
C GLU A 13 -1.34 -5.92 -9.19
N ALA A 14 -1.36 -6.58 -8.03
CA ALA A 14 -1.75 -5.95 -6.76
C ALA A 14 -0.76 -4.85 -6.34
N ALA A 15 0.55 -5.11 -6.47
CA ALA A 15 1.59 -4.14 -6.14
C ALA A 15 1.59 -2.92 -7.08
N ASP A 16 1.40 -3.11 -8.39
CA ASP A 16 1.26 -2.01 -9.33
C ASP A 16 -0.01 -1.20 -9.06
N SER A 17 -1.13 -1.88 -8.77
CA SER A 17 -2.38 -1.23 -8.37
C SER A 17 -2.22 -0.39 -7.09
N PHE A 18 -1.41 -0.86 -6.12
CA PHE A 18 -1.08 -0.12 -4.90
C PHE A 18 -0.29 1.15 -5.22
N LEU A 19 0.77 1.04 -6.02
CA LEU A 19 1.55 2.21 -6.42
C LEU A 19 0.71 3.20 -7.24
N ARG A 20 -0.19 2.71 -8.11
CA ARG A 20 -1.13 3.54 -8.84
C ARG A 20 -2.07 4.28 -7.90
N ALA A 21 -2.65 3.59 -6.92
CA ALA A 21 -3.55 4.20 -5.93
C ALA A 21 -2.86 5.35 -5.18
N VAL A 22 -1.61 5.14 -4.76
CA VAL A 22 -0.80 6.19 -4.12
C VAL A 22 -0.54 7.36 -5.06
N ARG A 23 -0.16 7.11 -6.32
CA ARG A 23 0.10 8.17 -7.32
C ARG A 23 -1.12 9.02 -7.64
N THR A 24 -2.29 8.39 -7.75
CA THR A 24 -3.53 9.07 -8.14
C THR A 24 -4.30 9.61 -6.94
N GLY A 25 -3.87 9.31 -5.71
CA GLY A 25 -4.62 9.62 -4.51
C GLY A 25 -5.96 8.87 -4.41
N ASP A 26 -6.04 7.67 -5.00
CA ASP A 26 -7.24 6.83 -4.95
C ASP A 26 -7.28 6.06 -3.61
N ASP A 27 -7.88 6.70 -2.63
CA ASP A 27 -8.01 6.22 -1.25
C ASP A 27 -8.86 4.95 -1.17
N VAL A 28 -9.97 4.89 -1.90
CA VAL A 28 -10.85 3.71 -1.97
C VAL A 28 -10.09 2.51 -2.54
N LEU A 29 -9.36 2.68 -3.64
CA LEU A 29 -8.54 1.60 -4.21
C LEU A 29 -7.45 1.17 -3.23
N LEU A 30 -6.74 2.11 -2.60
CA LEU A 30 -5.70 1.81 -1.62
C LEU A 30 -6.24 0.95 -0.47
N TRP A 31 -7.38 1.34 0.12
CA TRP A 31 -8.01 0.57 1.19
C TRP A 31 -8.41 -0.84 0.75
N SER A 32 -8.94 -0.95 -0.47
CA SER A 32 -9.35 -2.23 -1.04
C SER A 32 -8.18 -3.21 -1.25
N LEU A 33 -6.97 -2.71 -1.48
CA LEU A 33 -5.77 -3.54 -1.70
C LEU A 33 -5.22 -4.17 -0.43
N PHE A 34 -5.46 -3.58 0.74
CA PHE A 34 -5.01 -4.15 2.00
C PHE A 34 -5.76 -5.44 2.34
N SER A 35 -5.02 -6.42 2.88
CA SER A 35 -5.59 -7.67 3.41
C SER A 35 -6.46 -7.39 4.63
N THR A 36 -7.33 -8.35 4.98
CA THR A 36 -8.14 -8.24 6.20
C THR A 36 -7.26 -8.01 7.43
N GLN A 37 -6.13 -8.73 7.53
CA GLN A 37 -5.20 -8.59 8.63
C GLN A 37 -4.52 -7.20 8.66
N ALA A 38 -4.13 -6.67 7.51
CA ALA A 38 -3.55 -5.34 7.41
C ALA A 38 -4.54 -4.26 7.86
N ARG A 39 -5.80 -4.35 7.41
CA ARG A 39 -6.86 -3.41 7.82
C ARG A 39 -7.08 -3.43 9.33
N GLN A 40 -7.14 -4.62 9.93
CA GLN A 40 -7.22 -4.77 11.40
C GLN A 40 -6.04 -4.10 12.11
N PHE A 41 -4.82 -4.33 11.63
CA PHE A 41 -3.63 -3.72 12.21
C PHE A 41 -3.64 -2.18 12.10
N ILE A 42 -4.01 -1.65 10.94
CA ILE A 42 -4.09 -0.20 10.69
C ILE A 42 -5.11 0.45 11.63
N VAL A 43 -6.31 -0.12 11.72
CA VAL A 43 -7.37 0.36 12.61
C VAL A 43 -6.97 0.26 14.07
N GLU A 44 -6.34 -0.85 14.49
CA GLU A 44 -5.84 -1.00 15.86
C GLU A 44 -4.77 0.03 16.21
N ARG A 45 -3.89 0.34 15.26
CA ARG A 45 -2.89 1.40 15.43
C ARG A 45 -3.54 2.77 15.57
N ALA A 46 -4.61 3.05 14.82
CA ALA A 46 -5.37 4.28 14.96
C ALA A 46 -6.12 4.36 16.30
N ARG A 47 -6.67 3.24 16.79
CA ARG A 47 -7.29 3.14 18.12
C ARG A 47 -6.33 3.55 19.23
N ARG A 48 -5.08 3.08 19.16
CA ARG A 48 -4.01 3.49 20.09
C ARG A 48 -3.64 4.97 20.00
N LYS A 49 -4.00 5.65 18.92
CA LYS A 49 -3.79 7.09 18.70
C LYS A 49 -5.03 7.94 18.99
N GLY A 50 -6.12 7.35 19.49
CA GLY A 50 -7.33 8.06 19.91
C GLY A 50 -8.58 7.81 19.08
N LEU A 51 -8.54 6.91 18.08
CA LEU A 51 -9.76 6.45 17.40
C LEU A 51 -10.65 5.69 18.40
N THR A 52 -11.96 5.96 18.41
CA THR A 52 -12.89 5.30 19.33
C THR A 52 -13.07 3.82 18.96
N SER A 53 -13.43 2.99 19.94
CA SER A 53 -13.71 1.56 19.70
C SER A 53 -14.88 1.34 18.76
N GLU A 54 -15.90 2.20 18.82
CA GLU A 54 -17.08 2.15 17.94
C GLU A 54 -16.67 2.44 16.49
N THR A 55 -16.01 3.56 16.22
CA THR A 55 -15.53 3.89 14.88
C THR A 55 -14.55 2.85 14.34
N ALA A 56 -13.70 2.27 15.19
CA ALA A 56 -12.82 1.18 14.80
C ALA A 56 -13.58 -0.08 14.34
N ALA A 57 -14.63 -0.46 15.07
CA ALA A 57 -15.48 -1.60 14.69
C ALA A 57 -16.25 -1.30 13.40
N ASP A 58 -16.75 -0.08 13.24
CA ASP A 58 -17.49 0.35 12.06
C ASP A 58 -16.60 0.37 10.80
N LEU A 59 -15.36 0.82 10.92
CA LEU A 59 -14.39 0.80 9.81
C LEU A 59 -14.05 -0.62 9.36
N LEU A 60 -13.98 -1.58 10.29
CA LEU A 60 -13.68 -2.98 9.98
C LEU A 60 -14.88 -3.77 9.44
N SER A 61 -16.10 -3.36 9.80
CA SER A 61 -17.36 -3.97 9.35
C SER A 61 -17.99 -3.27 8.14
N ASP A 62 -17.32 -2.25 7.61
CA ASP A 62 -17.81 -1.38 6.53
C ASP A 62 -19.15 -0.67 6.89
N ALA A 63 -19.42 -0.49 8.18
CA ALA A 63 -20.59 0.19 8.73
C ALA A 63 -20.32 1.68 9.03
N ALA A 64 -19.07 2.13 8.91
CA ALA A 64 -18.70 3.51 9.17
C ALA A 64 -19.39 4.46 8.18
N ASP A 65 -19.79 5.62 8.70
CA ASP A 65 -20.26 6.72 7.86
C ASP A 65 -19.25 7.05 6.76
N GLU A 66 -19.74 7.41 5.58
CA GLU A 66 -18.90 7.63 4.40
C GLU A 66 -17.85 8.72 4.63
N ASP A 67 -18.20 9.81 5.34
CA ASP A 67 -17.27 10.91 5.61
C ASP A 67 -16.19 10.48 6.61
N VAL A 68 -16.56 9.70 7.63
CA VAL A 68 -15.62 9.13 8.60
C VAL A 68 -14.65 8.18 7.91
N ARG A 69 -15.17 7.29 7.05
CA ARG A 69 -14.35 6.35 6.28
C ARG A 69 -13.40 7.08 5.34
N ARG A 70 -13.88 8.05 4.56
CA ARG A 70 -13.02 8.84 3.65
C ARG A 70 -11.96 9.62 4.41
N GLY A 71 -12.31 10.29 5.51
CA GLY A 71 -11.33 11.01 6.33
C GLY A 71 -10.24 10.10 6.87
N PHE A 72 -10.62 8.93 7.39
CA PHE A 72 -9.67 7.93 7.87
C PHE A 72 -8.72 7.43 6.77
N ILE A 73 -9.25 7.09 5.59
CA ILE A 73 -8.44 6.55 4.50
C ILE A 73 -7.57 7.67 3.88
N ALA A 74 -8.05 8.91 3.82
CA ALA A 74 -7.25 10.07 3.39
C ALA A 74 -6.03 10.30 4.32
N ASP A 75 -6.22 10.20 5.64
CA ASP A 75 -5.12 10.29 6.61
C ASP A 75 -4.12 9.14 6.45
N LEU A 76 -4.61 7.93 6.19
CA LEU A 76 -3.77 6.77 5.87
C LEU A 76 -2.97 6.99 4.58
N MET A 77 -3.61 7.47 3.51
CA MET A 77 -2.99 7.80 2.23
C MET A 77 -1.89 8.85 2.42
N ALA A 78 -2.14 9.88 3.23
CA ALA A 78 -1.14 10.89 3.57
C ALA A 78 0.07 10.29 4.30
N GLY A 79 -0.17 9.35 5.23
CA GLY A 79 0.89 8.61 5.92
C GLY A 79 1.74 7.75 4.97
N VAL A 80 1.09 7.00 4.08
CA VAL A 80 1.77 6.16 3.07
C VAL A 80 2.57 7.02 2.09
N THR A 81 1.98 8.13 1.63
CA THR A 81 2.65 9.08 0.74
C THR A 81 3.87 9.68 1.42
N LYS A 82 3.76 10.03 2.71
CA LYS A 82 4.89 10.52 3.51
C LYS A 82 6.01 9.49 3.66
N ASP A 83 5.67 8.23 3.88
CA ASP A 83 6.66 7.15 3.96
C ASP A 83 7.42 6.96 2.64
N LEU A 84 6.84 7.42 1.52
CA LEU A 84 7.43 7.41 0.18
C LEU A 84 7.94 8.79 -0.29
N GLU A 85 7.82 9.85 0.53
CA GLU A 85 8.03 11.26 0.14
C GLU A 85 9.48 11.56 -0.28
N ASN A 86 10.45 10.80 0.25
CA ASN A 86 11.85 10.93 -0.16
C ASN A 86 12.14 10.36 -1.56
N VAL A 87 11.11 9.86 -2.25
CA VAL A 87 11.19 9.22 -3.55
C VAL A 87 10.20 9.90 -4.48
N ARG A 88 10.65 10.24 -5.69
CA ARG A 88 9.71 10.71 -6.71
C ARG A 88 8.81 9.56 -7.11
N VAL A 89 7.55 9.59 -6.73
CA VAL A 89 6.59 8.49 -6.92
C VAL A 89 6.45 8.13 -8.41
N GLU A 90 6.68 9.08 -9.32
CA GLU A 90 6.69 8.87 -10.78
C GLU A 90 7.91 8.05 -11.26
N ARG A 91 8.97 7.97 -10.46
CA ARG A 91 10.21 7.24 -10.75
C ARG A 91 10.26 5.86 -10.09
N ILE A 92 9.23 5.52 -9.33
CA ILE A 92 9.14 4.24 -8.66
C ILE A 92 8.72 3.12 -9.64
N ARG A 93 9.33 1.95 -9.51
CA ARG A 93 8.92 0.71 -10.21
C ARG A 93 8.97 -0.47 -9.26
N LEU A 94 8.31 -1.56 -9.66
CA LEU A 94 8.53 -2.86 -9.04
C LEU A 94 9.92 -3.36 -9.41
N GLY A 95 10.68 -3.80 -8.41
CA GLY A 95 11.97 -4.47 -8.54
C GLY A 95 11.81 -5.98 -8.41
N ASP A 96 12.82 -6.62 -7.82
CA ASP A 96 12.80 -8.07 -7.64
C ASP A 96 11.69 -8.52 -6.69
N SER A 97 11.08 -9.67 -7.03
CA SER A 97 10.16 -10.36 -6.16
C SER A 97 10.84 -11.56 -5.49
N ARG A 98 10.48 -11.80 -4.22
CA ARG A 98 10.89 -12.97 -3.46
C ARG A 98 9.65 -13.70 -2.98
N ASN A 99 9.52 -14.94 -3.40
CA ASN A 99 8.46 -15.84 -2.95
C ASN A 99 8.89 -16.51 -1.63
N GLU A 100 8.06 -16.39 -0.63
CA GLU A 100 8.10 -17.15 0.62
C GLU A 100 6.91 -18.11 0.65
N ALA A 101 6.87 -19.04 1.62
CA ALA A 101 5.91 -20.15 1.62
C ALA A 101 4.45 -19.70 1.42
N ASP A 102 4.05 -18.60 2.07
CA ASP A 102 2.68 -18.08 2.06
C ASP A 102 2.59 -16.59 1.65
N SER A 103 3.69 -15.98 1.21
CA SER A 103 3.72 -14.55 0.87
C SER A 103 4.74 -14.22 -0.21
N VAL A 104 4.57 -13.06 -0.85
CA VAL A 104 5.50 -12.51 -1.84
C VAL A 104 5.95 -11.15 -1.35
N THR A 105 7.27 -10.95 -1.27
CA THR A 105 7.84 -9.63 -1.05
C THR A 105 8.29 -9.04 -2.37
N ILE A 106 7.77 -7.87 -2.74
CA ILE A 106 8.15 -7.16 -3.96
C ILE A 106 8.88 -5.89 -3.56
N ASP A 107 10.11 -5.74 -4.04
CA ASP A 107 10.87 -4.50 -3.84
C ASP A 107 10.29 -3.37 -4.67
N ILE A 108 10.32 -2.19 -4.09
CA ILE A 108 9.97 -0.93 -4.74
C ILE A 108 11.29 -0.21 -4.97
N VAL A 109 11.59 0.14 -6.22
CA VAL A 109 12.85 0.78 -6.61
C VAL A 109 12.64 2.14 -7.26
N GLU A 110 13.52 3.10 -7.01
CA GLU A 110 13.59 4.37 -7.74
C GLU A 110 14.53 4.25 -8.93
N VAL A 111 14.06 4.63 -10.12
CA VAL A 111 14.89 4.73 -11.32
C VAL A 111 15.42 6.16 -11.48
N LEU A 112 16.73 6.32 -11.33
CA LEU A 112 17.43 7.59 -11.51
C LEU A 112 17.83 7.76 -12.99
N VAL A 113 17.11 8.61 -13.71
CA VAL A 113 17.48 9.00 -15.08
C VAL A 113 18.47 10.16 -15.01
N THR A 114 19.72 9.91 -15.40
CA THR A 114 20.75 10.94 -15.58
C THR A 114 20.80 11.35 -17.06
N GLY A 115 20.85 12.65 -17.34
CA GLY A 115 20.88 13.15 -18.73
C GLY A 115 22.23 12.97 -19.43
N VAL A 116 23.29 12.65 -18.68
CA VAL A 116 24.66 12.43 -19.16
C VAL A 116 25.33 11.41 -18.24
N GLY A 117 25.81 10.28 -18.78
CA GLY A 117 26.52 9.23 -18.04
C GLY A 117 25.85 7.85 -18.12
N PRO A 118 26.46 6.81 -17.54
CA PRO A 118 25.86 5.48 -17.46
C PRO A 118 24.59 5.53 -16.58
N GLU A 119 23.60 4.71 -16.93
CA GLU A 119 22.42 4.53 -16.08
C GLU A 119 22.86 4.04 -14.70
N LEU A 120 22.35 4.69 -13.66
CA LEU A 120 22.58 4.25 -12.29
C LEU A 120 21.69 3.04 -11.98
N PRO A 121 22.17 2.06 -11.19
CA PRO A 121 21.34 0.97 -10.77
C PRO A 121 20.11 1.50 -9.99
N PRO A 122 18.92 0.89 -10.15
CA PRO A 122 17.74 1.28 -9.38
C PRO A 122 18.00 1.19 -7.88
N LEU A 123 17.54 2.20 -7.13
CA LEU A 123 17.72 2.25 -5.68
C LEU A 123 16.50 1.66 -4.97
N PRO A 124 16.65 0.66 -4.08
CA PRO A 124 15.52 0.15 -3.32
C PRO A 124 15.04 1.18 -2.29
N VAL A 125 13.75 1.49 -2.32
CA VAL A 125 13.14 2.53 -1.46
C VAL A 125 12.12 1.99 -0.47
N ALA A 126 11.47 0.88 -0.81
CA ALA A 126 10.53 0.19 0.07
C ALA A 126 10.37 -1.26 -0.39
N SER A 127 9.59 -2.03 0.35
CA SER A 127 9.08 -3.32 -0.12
C SER A 127 7.61 -3.45 0.25
N LEU A 128 6.84 -4.11 -0.61
CA LEU A 128 5.50 -4.59 -0.28
C LEU A 128 5.59 -6.07 0.08
N VAL A 129 4.90 -6.46 1.14
CA VAL A 129 4.65 -7.87 1.43
C VAL A 129 3.19 -8.15 1.11
N LEU A 130 2.96 -9.15 0.28
CA LEU A 130 1.65 -9.53 -0.22
C LEU A 130 1.36 -10.98 0.13
N SER A 131 0.11 -11.29 0.40
CA SER A 131 -0.39 -12.66 0.59
C SER A 131 -1.60 -12.91 -0.29
N LEU A 132 -1.85 -14.19 -0.60
CA LEU A 132 -3.04 -14.61 -1.33
C LEU A 132 -4.19 -14.80 -0.34
N GLU A 133 -5.21 -13.93 -0.42
CA GLU A 133 -6.43 -14.02 0.39
C GLU A 133 -7.57 -14.55 -0.49
N GLU A 134 -8.02 -15.77 -0.19
CA GLU A 134 -8.97 -16.56 -0.97
C GLU A 134 -8.51 -16.80 -2.42
N THR A 135 -8.75 -15.81 -3.29
CA THR A 135 -8.45 -15.86 -4.73
C THR A 135 -7.77 -14.60 -5.24
N SER A 136 -7.44 -13.65 -4.36
CA SER A 136 -6.91 -12.33 -4.71
C SER A 136 -5.66 -12.01 -3.90
N TRP A 137 -4.63 -11.51 -4.57
CA TRP A 137 -3.45 -10.98 -3.87
C TRP A 137 -3.79 -9.69 -3.13
N ARG A 138 -3.31 -9.56 -1.88
CA ARG A 138 -3.55 -8.41 -1.01
C ARG A 138 -2.25 -7.95 -0.38
N VAL A 139 -2.17 -6.66 -0.07
CA VAL A 139 -1.02 -6.05 0.62
C VAL A 139 -1.17 -6.24 2.12
N ASP A 140 -0.19 -6.87 2.76
CA ASP A 140 -0.13 -7.03 4.21
C ASP A 140 0.58 -5.85 4.88
N ARG A 141 1.66 -5.38 4.25
CA ARG A 141 2.47 -4.28 4.78
C ARG A 141 3.32 -3.61 3.71
N LEU A 142 3.49 -2.31 3.87
CA LEU A 142 4.56 -1.53 3.27
C LEU A 142 5.72 -1.45 4.27
N ILE A 143 6.93 -1.75 3.81
CA ILE A 143 8.17 -1.64 4.59
C ILE A 143 9.00 -0.52 3.95
N PRO A 144 8.96 0.72 4.49
CA PRO A 144 9.81 1.80 4.02
C PRO A 144 11.28 1.47 4.27
N ARG A 145 12.18 1.84 3.34
CA ARG A 145 13.64 1.75 3.52
C ARG A 145 14.26 3.15 3.56
N PRO A 146 13.99 3.96 4.61
CA PRO A 146 14.59 5.28 4.72
C PRO A 146 16.11 5.18 4.89
N GLY A 147 16.87 5.82 4.00
CA GLY A 147 18.30 6.07 4.23
C GLY A 147 19.26 4.90 4.03
N GLN A 148 18.98 3.96 3.12
CA GLN A 148 20.07 3.12 2.57
C GLN A 148 20.80 3.90 1.46
N HIS A 149 21.56 4.91 1.89
CA HIS A 149 22.54 5.63 1.09
C HIS A 149 23.94 5.42 1.67
#